data_AF-A0A1D6NM11-F1
#
_entry.id   AF-A0A1D6NM11-F1
#
_cell.length_a   1.000
_cell.length_b   1.000
_cell.length_c   1.000
_cell.angle_alpha   90.00
_cell.angle_beta   90.00
_cell.angle_gamma   90.00
#
_symmetry.space_group_name_H-M   'P 1'
#
loop_
_entity.id
_entity.type
_entity.pdbx_description
1 polymer ?
#
loop_
_entity_poly.entity_id
_entity_poly.type
_entity_poly.pdbx_seq_one_letter_code
_entity_poly.pdbx_strand_id
1 'polypeptide(L)'
;MALVACPRCNITPPQASACGIRCLLRAPRSAASRPPPWRLRRSRAMAVYEGWHSAAAGADTDGGAPAPHVPPSLLVFSGGTAFNGVVEELKKVTTRVAHVLPVSDDGGSTAEIVRVLGGPAVGDIRSRCLRLSDESTAEALSVRKLLGHRLPIDPSEAKLEWYQIVEGDHTLWEGVSRPYRETIRAFLVYFHSEILRRSAEMFCFTNGR
;
A
#
# COMPACT_ATOMS: atom_id res chain seq x y z
N MET A 1 23.46 -23.77 29.65
CA MET A 1 24.06 -22.54 30.19
C MET A 1 22.94 -21.58 30.51
N ALA A 2 22.82 -21.24 31.78
CA ALA A 2 21.77 -20.40 32.34
C ALA A 2 21.87 -18.94 31.87
N LEU A 3 20.74 -18.22 31.95
CA LEU A 3 20.54 -16.79 32.27
C LEU A 3 19.29 -16.30 31.51
N VAL A 4 18.37 -15.49 32.03
CA VAL A 4 18.00 -15.09 33.40
C VAL A 4 16.64 -14.40 33.27
N ALA A 5 15.93 -14.36 34.39
CA ALA A 5 14.60 -13.78 34.57
C ALA A 5 14.41 -12.33 34.10
N CYS A 6 13.20 -12.13 33.58
CA CYS A 6 12.42 -10.90 33.45
C CYS A 6 12.41 -10.01 34.70
N PRO A 7 12.44 -8.67 34.57
CA PRO A 7 11.89 -7.77 35.58
C PRO A 7 10.57 -7.14 35.10
N ARG A 8 9.53 -7.34 35.91
CA ARG A 8 8.24 -6.65 35.87
C ARG A 8 8.42 -5.14 36.10
N CYS A 9 7.81 -4.34 35.23
CA CYS A 9 7.44 -2.96 35.49
C CYS A 9 6.28 -2.92 36.50
N ASN A 10 6.40 -2.11 37.55
CA ASN A 10 5.29 -1.80 38.44
C ASN A 10 5.02 -0.29 38.42
N ILE A 11 3.79 0.07 38.08
CA ILE A 11 3.26 1.42 37.93
C ILE A 11 2.59 1.82 39.24
N THR A 12 2.90 3.01 39.78
CA THR A 12 1.97 3.80 40.64
C THR A 12 2.27 5.30 40.47
N PRO A 13 1.25 6.17 40.27
CA PRO A 13 1.31 7.63 40.44
C PRO A 13 0.47 8.05 41.68
N PRO A 14 0.16 9.35 41.94
CA PRO A 14 0.87 10.63 41.72
C PRO A 14 1.03 11.44 43.04
N GLN A 15 1.82 12.53 43.02
CA GLN A 15 1.61 13.65 43.96
C GLN A 15 1.83 15.01 43.28
N ALA A 16 0.85 15.89 43.49
CA ALA A 16 0.84 17.30 43.11
C ALA A 16 1.51 18.16 44.21
N SER A 17 2.20 19.22 43.80
CA SER A 17 2.42 20.41 44.63
C SER A 17 2.75 21.61 43.75
N ALA A 18 2.03 22.71 44.01
CA ALA A 18 2.10 23.99 43.32
C ALA A 18 2.92 24.99 44.15
N CYS A 19 3.69 25.88 43.49
CA CYS A 19 4.10 27.23 43.89
C CYS A 19 5.25 27.64 42.95
N GLY A 20 5.42 28.80 42.31
CA GLY A 20 4.76 30.09 42.29
C GLY A 20 5.74 31.08 41.63
N ILE A 21 5.21 31.99 40.78
CA ILE A 21 5.59 33.42 40.68
C ILE A 21 6.91 33.85 39.96
N ARG A 22 6.68 34.51 38.80
CA ARG A 22 7.25 35.76 38.24
C ARG A 22 8.56 35.84 37.40
N CYS A 23 8.35 36.61 36.32
CA CYS A 23 9.17 37.69 35.72
C CYS A 23 10.20 37.35 34.63
N LEU A 24 9.79 37.73 33.41
CA LEU A 24 10.46 38.66 32.49
C LEU A 24 11.98 38.53 32.34
N LEU A 25 12.41 38.16 31.12
CA LEU A 25 13.43 38.89 30.36
C LEU A 25 13.40 38.47 28.88
N ARG A 26 13.67 39.45 28.02
CA ARG A 26 13.48 39.47 26.57
C ARG A 26 14.84 39.50 25.87
N ALA A 27 14.92 38.82 24.71
CA ALA A 27 15.88 38.99 23.60
C ALA A 27 17.33 38.48 23.83
N PRO A 28 18.08 38.06 22.77
CA PRO A 28 17.97 38.52 21.38
C PRO A 28 17.84 37.45 20.29
N ARG A 29 17.42 37.97 19.13
CA ARG A 29 17.40 37.35 17.81
C ARG A 29 18.83 37.04 17.35
N SER A 30 19.07 35.81 16.90
CA SER A 30 20.20 35.51 16.01
C SER A 30 19.68 35.24 14.60
N ALA A 31 20.35 35.88 13.65
CA ALA A 31 20.11 35.83 12.22
C ALA A 31 20.82 34.63 11.55
N ALA A 32 20.42 34.38 10.30
CA ALA A 32 20.96 33.45 9.31
C ALA A 32 20.60 31.97 9.56
N SER A 33 20.09 31.20 8.59
CA SER A 33 20.20 31.29 7.12
C SER A 33 18.91 30.78 6.45
N ARG A 34 18.41 31.53 5.46
CA ARG A 34 17.31 31.10 4.59
C ARG A 34 17.78 29.93 3.71
N PRO A 35 17.08 28.79 3.62
CA PRO A 35 17.35 27.83 2.57
C PRO A 35 16.99 28.46 1.20
N PRO A 36 17.68 28.09 0.11
CA PRO A 36 17.48 28.71 -1.18
C PRO A 36 16.05 28.44 -1.69
N PRO A 37 15.49 29.32 -2.53
CA PRO A 37 14.17 29.08 -3.11
C PRO A 37 14.26 27.84 -3.99
N TRP A 38 13.42 26.84 -3.71
CA TRP A 38 13.14 25.76 -4.63
C TRP A 38 12.75 26.40 -5.96
N ARG A 39 13.61 26.31 -6.97
CA ARG A 39 13.20 26.61 -8.33
C ARG A 39 12.14 25.57 -8.64
N LEU A 40 10.89 26.01 -8.76
CA LEU A 40 9.83 25.22 -9.38
C LEU A 40 10.25 24.98 -10.83
N ARG A 41 11.03 23.93 -11.06
CA ARG A 41 11.22 23.40 -12.40
C ARG A 41 9.86 22.81 -12.74
N ARG A 42 9.10 23.52 -13.58
CA ARG A 42 7.94 22.97 -14.27
C ARG A 42 8.40 21.71 -15.01
N SER A 43 8.27 20.57 -14.37
CA SER A 43 8.43 19.28 -15.03
C SER A 43 7.15 19.03 -15.82
N ARG A 44 7.13 19.54 -17.05
CA ARG A 44 6.28 19.02 -18.10
C ARG A 44 6.88 17.67 -18.48
N ALA A 45 6.29 16.59 -17.98
CA ALA A 45 6.53 15.25 -18.47
C ALA A 45 5.31 14.37 -18.19
N MET A 46 4.33 14.42 -19.09
CA MET A 46 3.65 13.18 -19.47
C MET A 46 4.71 12.38 -20.23
N ALA A 47 5.40 11.48 -19.52
CA ALA A 47 6.08 10.37 -20.16
C ALA A 47 5.10 9.19 -20.06
N VAL A 48 4.41 8.93 -21.17
CA VAL A 48 3.82 7.62 -21.40
C VAL A 48 4.98 6.64 -21.37
N TYR A 49 4.96 5.72 -20.41
CA TYR A 49 5.98 4.68 -20.27
C TYR A 49 5.71 3.61 -21.35
N GLU A 50 5.98 3.96 -22.60
CA GLU A 50 6.07 3.02 -23.73
C GLU A 50 7.46 2.39 -23.66
N GLY A 51 7.56 1.13 -23.22
CA GLY A 51 8.81 0.38 -23.33
C GLY A 51 9.06 -0.61 -22.21
N TRP A 52 8.36 -1.74 -22.22
CA TRP A 52 8.88 -2.97 -21.65
C TRP A 52 8.83 -4.07 -22.71
N HIS A 53 9.71 -3.97 -23.70
CA HIS A 53 10.09 -5.10 -24.53
C HIS A 53 11.25 -5.82 -23.85
N SER A 54 10.98 -6.97 -23.26
CA SER A 54 12.01 -7.96 -22.97
C SER A 54 11.67 -9.23 -23.72
N ALA A 55 12.57 -9.59 -24.61
CA ALA A 55 12.51 -10.77 -25.46
C ALA A 55 12.51 -12.05 -24.61
N ALA A 56 11.59 -12.95 -24.93
CA ALA A 56 11.73 -14.37 -24.68
C ALA A 56 11.21 -15.09 -25.92
N ALA A 57 12.14 -15.71 -26.65
CA ALA A 57 11.87 -16.55 -27.80
C ALA A 57 11.15 -17.82 -27.34
N GLY A 58 10.01 -18.10 -27.97
CA GLY A 58 9.28 -19.36 -27.89
C GLY A 58 8.28 -19.34 -29.04
N ALA A 59 8.55 -20.13 -30.07
CA ALA A 59 7.76 -20.19 -31.28
C ALA A 59 6.39 -20.80 -30.98
N ASP A 60 5.33 -20.03 -31.22
CA ASP A 60 4.05 -20.53 -31.72
C ASP A 60 3.44 -19.44 -32.61
N THR A 61 3.28 -19.76 -33.89
CA THR A 61 2.66 -18.92 -34.89
C THR A 61 1.14 -19.03 -34.76
N ASP A 62 0.51 -18.03 -34.15
CA ASP A 62 -0.84 -17.64 -34.56
C ASP A 62 -0.96 -16.12 -34.61
N GLY A 63 -1.10 -15.61 -35.83
CA GLY A 63 -1.00 -14.20 -36.19
C GLY A 63 -2.27 -13.42 -35.90
N GLY A 64 -2.65 -13.30 -34.63
CA GLY A 64 -3.63 -12.32 -34.18
C GLY A 64 -2.99 -10.94 -34.11
N ALA A 65 -3.24 -10.07 -35.09
CA ALA A 65 -2.86 -8.66 -34.99
C ALA A 65 -3.41 -8.07 -33.67
N PRO A 66 -2.61 -7.30 -32.89
CA PRO A 66 -3.09 -6.69 -31.66
C PRO A 66 -4.30 -5.81 -32.01
N ALA A 67 -5.44 -6.07 -31.35
CA ALA A 67 -6.65 -5.29 -31.54
C ALA A 67 -6.32 -3.79 -31.39
N PRO A 68 -6.87 -2.90 -32.24
CA PRO A 68 -6.54 -1.49 -32.20
C PRO A 68 -6.79 -0.94 -30.80
N HIS A 69 -5.80 -0.25 -30.22
CA HIS A 69 -5.89 0.37 -28.91
C HIS A 69 -6.88 1.54 -28.97
N VAL A 70 -8.17 1.23 -28.76
CA VAL A 70 -9.24 2.23 -28.76
C VAL A 70 -9.05 3.11 -27.52
N PRO A 71 -8.89 4.43 -27.67
CA PRO A 71 -8.68 5.32 -26.53
C PRO A 71 -9.88 5.27 -25.56
N PRO A 72 -9.64 5.55 -24.27
CA PRO A 72 -10.71 5.63 -23.29
C PRO A 72 -11.75 6.66 -23.73
N SER A 73 -13.03 6.27 -23.69
CA SER A 73 -14.14 7.17 -24.03
C SER A 73 -14.58 8.04 -22.87
N LEU A 74 -14.10 7.74 -21.66
CA LEU A 74 -14.47 8.42 -20.43
C LEU A 74 -13.26 8.60 -19.52
N LEU A 75 -13.08 9.81 -19.01
CA LEU A 75 -12.09 10.14 -17.98
C LEU A 75 -12.82 10.42 -16.67
N VAL A 76 -12.45 9.69 -15.62
CA VAL A 76 -13.04 9.84 -14.29
C VAL A 76 -11.95 10.27 -13.31
N PHE A 77 -12.13 11.44 -12.70
CA PHE A 77 -11.38 11.83 -11.52
C PHE A 77 -12.09 11.26 -10.31
N SER A 78 -11.51 10.23 -9.70
CA SER A 78 -12.11 9.54 -8.56
C SER A 78 -11.08 9.36 -7.46
N GLY A 79 -11.47 9.62 -6.22
CA GLY A 79 -10.65 9.27 -5.05
C GLY A 79 -11.17 8.01 -4.36
N GLY A 80 -11.16 8.09 -3.03
CA GLY A 80 -11.55 7.07 -2.07
C GLY A 80 -12.97 6.53 -2.20
N THR A 81 -13.64 6.30 -1.07
CA THR A 81 -14.75 5.34 -1.06
C THR A 81 -16.01 5.78 -1.82
N ALA A 82 -16.18 7.07 -2.08
CA ALA A 82 -17.38 7.62 -2.72
C ALA A 82 -17.65 7.04 -4.12
N PHE A 83 -16.60 6.78 -4.91
CA PHE A 83 -16.77 6.27 -6.28
C PHE A 83 -16.83 4.73 -6.33
N ASN A 84 -16.86 4.04 -5.19
CA ASN A 84 -16.84 2.57 -5.13
C ASN A 84 -18.07 1.94 -5.78
N GLY A 85 -19.27 2.42 -5.45
CA GLY A 85 -20.52 1.88 -6.00
C GLY A 85 -20.69 2.20 -7.48
N VAL A 86 -20.20 3.36 -7.93
CA VAL A 86 -20.33 3.78 -9.33
C VAL A 86 -19.45 2.96 -10.26
N VAL A 87 -18.26 2.53 -9.83
CA VAL A 87 -17.36 1.71 -10.66
C VAL A 87 -18.02 0.42 -11.13
N GLU A 88 -18.72 -0.28 -10.23
CA GLU A 88 -19.33 -1.57 -10.55
C GLU A 88 -20.45 -1.42 -11.60
N GLU A 89 -21.24 -0.35 -11.51
CA GLU A 89 -22.26 -0.06 -12.52
C GLU A 89 -21.65 0.44 -13.83
N LEU A 90 -20.61 1.27 -13.75
CA LEU A 90 -19.92 1.80 -14.92
C LEU A 90 -19.27 0.70 -15.77
N LYS A 91 -18.70 -0.32 -15.11
CA LYS A 91 -18.09 -1.50 -15.75
C LYS A 91 -19.09 -2.28 -16.63
N LYS A 92 -20.38 -2.26 -16.30
CA LYS A 92 -21.45 -2.89 -17.10
C LYS A 92 -21.78 -2.11 -18.37
N VAL A 93 -21.55 -0.80 -18.35
CA VAL A 93 -21.82 0.10 -19.48
C VAL A 93 -20.61 0.20 -20.41
N THR A 94 -19.41 0.38 -19.85
CA THR A 94 -18.18 0.48 -20.62
C THR A 94 -16.95 0.14 -19.78
N THR A 95 -15.99 -0.54 -20.40
CA THR A 95 -14.66 -0.79 -19.84
C THR A 95 -13.62 0.23 -20.33
N ARG A 96 -14.00 1.14 -21.25
CA ARG A 96 -13.12 2.15 -21.83
C ARG A 96 -13.07 3.42 -20.97
N VAL A 97 -12.61 3.26 -19.73
CA VAL A 97 -12.56 4.32 -18.73
C VAL A 97 -11.14 4.51 -18.23
N ALA A 98 -10.66 5.76 -18.26
CA ALA A 98 -9.43 6.16 -17.59
C ALA A 98 -9.76 6.71 -16.20
N HIS A 99 -9.17 6.12 -15.15
CA HIS A 99 -9.33 6.58 -13.77
C HIS A 99 -8.11 7.39 -13.33
N VAL A 100 -8.33 8.62 -12.87
CA VAL A 100 -7.31 9.46 -12.25
C VAL A 100 -7.52 9.42 -10.75
N LEU A 101 -6.56 8.84 -10.03
CA LEU A 101 -6.64 8.59 -8.59
C LEU A 101 -5.63 9.49 -7.84
N PRO A 102 -6.02 10.09 -6.71
CA PRO A 102 -5.08 10.81 -5.85
C PRO A 102 -4.09 9.83 -5.21
N VAL A 103 -2.87 10.29 -4.98
CA VAL A 103 -1.77 9.52 -4.37
C VAL A 103 -1.26 10.14 -3.05
N SER A 104 -2.05 11.06 -2.49
CA SER A 104 -1.72 11.80 -1.28
C SER A 104 -2.41 11.27 -0.01
N ASP A 105 -3.18 10.19 -0.10
CA ASP A 105 -3.89 9.62 1.05
C ASP A 105 -2.92 8.85 1.96
N ASP A 106 -2.64 9.40 3.15
CA ASP A 106 -1.66 8.89 4.11
C ASP A 106 -2.29 8.26 5.36
N GLY A 107 -3.56 7.84 5.27
CA GLY A 107 -4.28 7.20 6.38
C GLY A 107 -4.06 5.68 6.50
N GLY A 108 -4.18 5.18 7.73
CA GLY A 108 -4.34 3.75 8.04
C GLY A 108 -3.23 2.85 7.50
N SER A 109 -3.63 1.71 6.92
CA SER A 109 -2.68 0.72 6.36
C SER A 109 -1.78 1.30 5.26
N THR A 110 -2.23 2.34 4.54
CA THR A 110 -1.42 2.96 3.48
C THR A 110 -0.21 3.68 4.08
N ALA A 111 -0.39 4.38 5.19
CA ALA A 111 0.68 5.07 5.92
C ALA A 111 1.80 4.09 6.31
N GLU A 112 1.43 2.95 6.88
CA GLU A 112 2.37 1.93 7.34
C GLU A 112 3.14 1.29 6.18
N ILE A 113 2.48 1.02 5.06
CA ILE A 113 3.13 0.49 3.86
C ILE A 113 4.11 1.53 3.28
N VAL A 114 3.71 2.80 3.18
CA VAL A 114 4.57 3.89 2.67
C VAL A 114 5.75 4.14 3.60
N ARG A 115 5.59 4.00 4.92
CA ARG A 115 6.70 4.09 5.88
C ARG A 115 7.76 3.02 5.62
N VAL A 116 7.33 1.81 5.27
CA VAL A 116 8.22 0.68 4.99
C VAL A 116 8.82 0.73 3.60
N LEU A 117 8.04 0.94 2.54
CA LEU A 117 8.54 0.89 1.16
C LEU A 117 9.01 2.25 0.64
N GLY A 118 8.47 3.34 1.17
CA GLY A 118 8.47 4.66 0.53
C GLY A 118 7.42 4.74 -0.58
N GLY A 119 7.50 5.79 -1.39
CA GLY A 119 6.68 5.95 -2.59
C GLY A 119 5.29 6.58 -2.34
N PRO A 120 4.43 6.60 -3.37
CA PRO A 120 3.09 7.19 -3.29
C PRO A 120 2.13 6.35 -2.45
N ALA A 121 1.04 6.97 -2.00
CA ALA A 121 -0.07 6.25 -1.41
C ALA A 121 -0.68 5.25 -2.41
N VAL A 122 -0.94 4.02 -1.94
CA VAL A 122 -1.42 2.90 -2.78
C VAL A 122 -2.86 2.49 -2.50
N GLY A 123 -3.50 3.03 -1.46
CA GLY A 123 -4.82 2.58 -0.98
C GLY A 123 -5.92 2.67 -2.06
N ASP A 124 -6.07 3.85 -2.67
CA ASP A 124 -7.06 4.08 -3.73
C ASP A 124 -6.79 3.24 -4.97
N ILE A 125 -5.51 3.10 -5.36
CA ILE A 125 -5.10 2.25 -6.48
C ILE A 125 -5.53 0.80 -6.23
N ARG A 126 -5.21 0.23 -5.06
CA ARG A 126 -5.64 -1.11 -4.67
C ARG A 126 -7.16 -1.25 -4.75
N SER A 127 -7.88 -0.29 -4.19
CA SER A 127 -9.35 -0.29 -4.17
C SER A 127 -9.95 -0.34 -5.58
N ARG A 128 -9.32 0.33 -6.55
CA ARG A 128 -9.78 0.39 -7.94
C ARG A 128 -9.39 -0.83 -8.73
N CYS A 129 -8.14 -1.31 -8.62
CA CYS A 129 -7.69 -2.55 -9.24
C CYS A 129 -8.56 -3.73 -8.82
N LEU A 130 -8.94 -3.81 -7.53
CA LEU A 130 -9.81 -4.89 -7.05
C LEU A 130 -11.20 -4.84 -7.68
N ARG A 131 -11.82 -3.68 -7.85
CA ARG A 131 -13.16 -3.57 -8.46
C ARG A 131 -13.17 -3.80 -9.96
N LEU A 132 -12.12 -3.33 -10.62
CA LEU A 132 -11.94 -3.48 -12.05
C LEU A 132 -11.38 -4.85 -12.43
N SER A 133 -10.99 -5.68 -11.46
CA SER A 133 -10.44 -7.01 -11.73
C SER A 133 -11.42 -7.87 -12.52
N ASP A 134 -10.88 -8.82 -13.28
CA ASP A 134 -11.69 -9.87 -13.85
C ASP A 134 -12.36 -10.72 -12.74
N GLU A 135 -13.54 -11.22 -13.05
CA GLU A 135 -14.39 -12.06 -12.19
C GLU A 135 -14.94 -13.27 -12.98
N SER A 136 -14.47 -13.47 -14.21
CA SER A 136 -14.98 -14.49 -15.13
C SER A 136 -14.61 -15.93 -14.76
N THR A 137 -13.52 -16.12 -14.01
CA THR A 137 -13.00 -17.45 -13.64
C THR A 137 -12.92 -17.62 -12.12
N ALA A 138 -13.01 -18.88 -11.68
CA ALA A 138 -12.86 -19.23 -10.26
C ALA A 138 -11.47 -18.82 -9.70
N GLU A 139 -10.43 -18.92 -10.53
CA GLU A 139 -9.09 -18.45 -10.16
C GLU A 139 -9.06 -16.92 -10.01
N ALA A 140 -9.64 -16.16 -10.93
CA ALA A 140 -9.70 -14.70 -10.83
C ALA A 140 -10.40 -14.24 -9.55
N LEU A 141 -11.50 -14.91 -9.18
CA LEU A 141 -12.20 -14.68 -7.91
C LEU A 141 -11.32 -15.00 -6.70
N SER A 142 -10.54 -16.08 -6.75
CA SER A 142 -9.62 -16.48 -5.67
C SER A 142 -8.47 -15.49 -5.51
N VAL A 143 -7.87 -15.03 -6.62
CA VAL A 143 -6.84 -13.99 -6.62
C VAL A 143 -7.40 -12.65 -6.11
N ARG A 144 -8.60 -12.26 -6.55
CA ARG A 144 -9.30 -11.06 -6.04
C ARG A 144 -9.54 -11.16 -4.53
N LYS A 145 -9.98 -12.34 -4.03
CA LYS A 145 -10.18 -12.59 -2.60
C LYS A 145 -8.88 -12.43 -1.81
N LEU A 146 -7.78 -13.02 -2.29
CA LEU A 146 -6.46 -12.92 -1.67
C LEU A 146 -5.96 -11.46 -1.60
N LEU A 147 -5.95 -10.74 -2.73
CA LEU A 147 -5.46 -9.35 -2.79
C LEU A 147 -6.42 -8.34 -2.11
N GLY A 148 -7.69 -8.71 -2.01
CA GLY A 148 -8.75 -7.96 -1.33
C GLY A 148 -8.80 -8.18 0.18
N HIS A 149 -8.14 -9.23 0.68
CA HIS A 149 -8.13 -9.56 2.10
C HIS A 149 -7.52 -8.42 2.95
N ARG A 150 -8.06 -8.23 4.15
CA ARG A 150 -7.55 -7.31 5.17
C ARG A 150 -7.36 -8.12 6.44
N LEU A 151 -6.18 -7.98 7.03
CA LEU A 151 -5.81 -8.70 8.24
C LEU A 151 -6.77 -8.39 9.41
N PRO A 152 -6.81 -9.25 10.44
CA PRO A 152 -7.54 -9.01 11.68
C PRO A 152 -7.20 -7.68 12.35
N ILE A 153 -8.10 -7.24 13.24
CA ILE A 153 -7.90 -6.05 14.06
C ILE A 153 -6.94 -6.35 15.22
N ASP A 154 -6.97 -7.57 15.76
CA ASP A 154 -6.05 -7.97 16.81
C ASP A 154 -4.61 -8.06 16.26
N PRO A 155 -3.62 -7.35 16.86
CA PRO A 155 -2.25 -7.34 16.37
C PRO A 155 -1.57 -8.71 16.37
N SER A 156 -1.89 -9.57 17.33
CA SER A 156 -1.25 -10.88 17.48
C SER A 156 -1.78 -11.85 16.43
N GLU A 157 -3.10 -11.88 16.24
CA GLU A 157 -3.76 -12.65 15.18
C GLU A 157 -3.32 -12.16 13.80
N ALA A 158 -3.29 -10.85 13.57
CA ALA A 158 -2.88 -10.27 12.30
C ALA A 158 -1.43 -10.62 11.93
N LYS A 159 -0.54 -10.60 12.91
CA LYS A 159 0.86 -10.98 12.70
C LYS A 159 0.99 -12.48 12.41
N LEU A 160 0.26 -13.34 13.12
CA LEU A 160 0.25 -14.78 12.87
C LEU A 160 -0.28 -15.11 11.46
N GLU A 161 -1.43 -14.55 11.09
CA GLU A 161 -2.04 -14.76 9.78
C GLU A 161 -1.13 -14.23 8.66
N TRP A 162 -0.48 -13.08 8.85
CA TRP A 162 0.52 -12.57 7.90
C TRP A 162 1.64 -13.59 7.64
N TYR A 163 2.20 -14.21 8.67
CA TYR A 163 3.25 -15.22 8.49
C TYR A 163 2.75 -16.43 7.71
N GLN A 164 1.57 -16.95 8.04
CA GLN A 164 0.97 -18.08 7.31
C GLN A 164 0.76 -17.75 5.82
N ILE A 165 0.33 -16.52 5.52
CA ILE A 165 0.16 -16.07 4.13
C ILE A 165 1.51 -16.01 3.41
N VAL A 166 2.54 -15.42 4.02
CA VAL A 166 3.89 -15.30 3.41
C VAL A 166 4.54 -16.66 3.19
N GLU A 167 4.37 -17.60 4.13
CA GLU A 167 4.87 -18.97 4.02
C GLU A 167 4.15 -19.77 2.93
N GLY A 168 2.89 -19.40 2.62
CA GLY A 168 2.09 -20.06 1.60
C GLY A 168 1.13 -21.12 2.14
N ASP A 169 0.98 -21.22 3.46
CA ASP A 169 0.19 -22.23 4.17
C ASP A 169 -1.22 -21.74 4.56
N HIS A 170 -1.59 -20.53 4.16
CA HIS A 170 -2.91 -19.97 4.47
C HIS A 170 -3.99 -20.40 3.44
N THR A 171 -5.22 -20.58 3.92
CA THR A 171 -6.39 -20.97 3.10
C THR A 171 -6.74 -19.95 2.01
N LEU A 172 -6.28 -18.69 2.14
CA LEU A 172 -6.44 -17.67 1.09
C LEU A 172 -5.76 -18.05 -0.23
N TRP A 173 -4.84 -19.00 -0.23
CA TRP A 173 -4.19 -19.48 -1.44
C TRP A 173 -4.98 -20.58 -2.17
N GLU A 174 -6.06 -21.09 -1.58
CA GLU A 174 -6.95 -22.04 -2.24
C GLU A 174 -7.52 -21.44 -3.53
N GLY A 175 -7.51 -22.20 -4.63
CA GLY A 175 -7.99 -21.74 -5.94
C GLY A 175 -7.02 -20.84 -6.72
N VAL A 176 -5.87 -20.47 -6.16
CA VAL A 176 -4.81 -19.72 -6.85
C VAL A 176 -3.79 -20.70 -7.43
N SER A 177 -3.59 -20.69 -8.75
CA SER A 177 -2.62 -21.57 -9.40
C SER A 177 -1.19 -21.26 -8.99
N ARG A 178 -0.30 -22.22 -9.26
CA ARG A 178 1.11 -22.13 -8.90
C ARG A 178 1.82 -20.89 -9.49
N PRO A 179 1.68 -20.53 -10.78
CA PRO A 179 2.33 -19.34 -11.33
C PRO A 179 1.92 -18.03 -10.63
N TYR A 180 0.62 -17.85 -10.36
CA TYR A 180 0.12 -16.69 -9.61
C TYR A 180 0.61 -16.72 -8.16
N ARG A 181 0.57 -17.88 -7.51
CA ARG A 181 1.06 -18.06 -6.13
C ARG A 181 2.54 -17.68 -6.01
N GLU A 182 3.39 -18.19 -6.90
CA GLU A 182 4.83 -17.89 -6.89
C GLU A 182 5.08 -16.39 -7.11
N THR A 183 4.38 -15.78 -8.06
CA THR A 183 4.50 -14.35 -8.37
C THR A 183 4.08 -13.47 -7.20
N ILE A 184 2.86 -13.66 -6.68
CA ILE A 184 2.32 -12.84 -5.58
C ILE A 184 3.18 -13.03 -4.32
N ARG A 185 3.55 -14.28 -4.00
CA ARG A 185 4.31 -14.57 -2.78
C ARG A 185 5.72 -13.98 -2.84
N ALA A 186 6.35 -13.90 -4.02
CA ALA A 186 7.63 -13.22 -4.18
C ALA A 186 7.56 -11.75 -3.72
N PHE A 187 6.49 -11.02 -4.09
CA PHE A 187 6.27 -9.64 -3.61
C PHE A 187 6.01 -9.57 -2.11
N LEU A 188 5.24 -10.51 -1.56
CA LEU A 188 4.96 -10.55 -0.11
C LEU A 188 6.22 -10.83 0.71
N VAL A 189 7.06 -11.77 0.26
CA VAL A 189 8.36 -12.06 0.88
C VAL A 189 9.29 -10.85 0.79
N TYR A 190 9.34 -10.18 -0.35
CA TYR A 190 10.11 -8.95 -0.51
C TYR A 190 9.63 -7.87 0.47
N PHE A 191 8.33 -7.62 0.56
CA PHE A 191 7.78 -6.63 1.51
C PHE A 191 8.09 -7.00 2.96
N HIS A 192 7.96 -8.29 3.32
CA HIS A 192 8.33 -8.75 4.65
C HIS A 192 9.81 -8.50 4.97
N SER A 193 10.71 -8.67 3.99
CA SER A 193 12.12 -8.34 4.16
C SER A 193 12.37 -6.84 4.39
N GLU A 194 11.57 -5.96 3.79
CA GLU A 194 11.66 -4.51 4.01
C GLU A 194 11.15 -4.14 5.41
N ILE A 195 10.08 -4.79 5.90
CA ILE A 195 9.61 -4.63 7.29
C ILE A 195 10.74 -4.91 8.28
N LEU A 196 11.46 -6.02 8.09
CA LEU A 196 12.55 -6.41 8.98
C LEU A 196 13.77 -5.48 8.89
N ARG A 197 14.02 -4.87 7.72
CA ARG A 197 15.17 -3.98 7.50
C ARG A 197 14.99 -2.57 8.08
N ARG A 198 13.77 -2.03 8.11
CA ARG A 198 13.51 -0.61 8.48
C ARG A 198 12.97 -0.44 9.90
N SER A 199 13.35 -1.33 10.82
CA SER A 199 12.78 -1.54 12.16
C SER A 199 12.97 -0.41 13.20
N ALA A 200 13.13 0.84 12.78
CA ALA A 200 13.17 1.98 13.71
C ALA A 200 11.91 2.05 14.59
N GLU A 201 10.77 1.63 14.05
CA GLU A 201 9.50 1.43 14.77
C GLU A 201 8.87 0.11 14.34
N MET A 202 8.22 -0.59 15.28
CA MET A 202 7.56 -1.87 15.05
C MET A 202 6.45 -1.71 14.00
N PHE A 203 6.39 -2.62 13.02
CA PHE A 203 5.35 -2.59 11.99
C PHE A 203 3.99 -2.98 12.56
N CYS A 204 2.96 -2.17 12.26
CA CYS A 204 1.60 -2.45 12.67
C CYS A 204 0.90 -3.34 11.63
N PHE A 205 0.65 -4.60 11.99
CA PHE A 205 -0.04 -5.56 11.11
C PHE A 205 -1.56 -5.40 11.09
N THR A 206 -2.13 -4.56 11.96
CA THR A 206 -3.59 -4.43 12.06
C THR A 206 -4.16 -3.73 10.85
N ASN A 207 -5.43 -4.01 10.58
CA ASN A 207 -6.19 -3.31 9.56
C ASN A 207 -6.48 -1.85 10.00
N GLY A 208 -5.51 -0.96 9.78
CA GLY A 208 -5.46 0.43 10.26
C GLY A 208 -6.71 1.26 9.98
N ARG A 209 -7.68 1.18 10.90
CA ARG A 209 -8.84 2.05 11.01
C ARG A 209 -8.56 3.22 11.93
#